data_AF-A0A2H0FLY3-F1
#
_entry.id   AF-A0A2H0FLY3-F1
#
_cell.length_a   1.000
_cell.length_b   1.000
_cell.length_c   1.000
_cell.angle_alpha   90.00
_cell.angle_beta   90.00
_cell.angle_gamma   90.00
#
_symmetry.space_group_name_H-M   'P 1'
#
loop_
_entity.id
_entity.type
_entity.pdbx_description
1 polymer ?
#
loop_
_entity_poly.entity_id
_entity_poly.type
_entity_poly.pdbx_seq_one_letter_code
_entity_poly.pdbx_strand_id
1 'polypeptide(L)'
;MKIDKKNISQKESITIKYFHKHTSKNFGIVSYTGEVGFDRTINQPNLHRPGLALAGFVKLFSYDRIQIFGNTEISYLNSLPIEKRKIIFENIFEFNIPCIVITNGVMPFPELIELALKKGIPIFGSSLDTTKISYLIVDFLDDVFANKLSVHASFVDVYGIGMLFVGKSGIGKSEVALDLVERGHRLVADDVVILTKKGEGILMGTGTSLGSHFMEIRGIGIIDVRSMFGVRAIRFQKRLEVIVELEVWDPNQAYTRTGLDITNIQIINVDIPIIKLPILPGKNITVVAEVIALNYLLKHYGYDAAKVLSENIQKKMERPEDFDISNVNYFEHDFE
;
A
#
# COMPACT_ATOMS: atom_id res chain seq x y z
N MET A 1 -19.72 -2.59 7.42
CA MET A 1 -19.05 -2.50 6.10
C MET A 1 -19.35 -3.74 5.23
N LYS A 2 -20.03 -3.63 4.09
CA LYS A 2 -20.12 -4.74 3.10
C LYS A 2 -19.06 -4.51 2.03
N ILE A 3 -17.97 -5.28 2.08
CA ILE A 3 -16.92 -5.22 1.05
C ILE A 3 -17.41 -6.06 -0.12
N ASP A 4 -18.10 -5.45 -1.07
CA ASP A 4 -18.51 -6.14 -2.29
C ASP A 4 -17.27 -6.37 -3.18
N LYS A 5 -17.07 -7.62 -3.61
CA LYS A 5 -15.96 -8.02 -4.50
C LYS A 5 -15.91 -7.21 -5.81
N LYS A 6 -17.00 -6.54 -6.19
CA LYS A 6 -17.09 -5.65 -7.36
C LYS A 6 -16.24 -4.38 -7.25
N ASN A 7 -15.85 -3.97 -6.04
CA ASN A 7 -15.04 -2.77 -5.82
C ASN A 7 -13.52 -3.05 -5.84
N ILE A 8 -13.13 -4.32 -6.03
CA ILE A 8 -11.75 -4.72 -6.18
C ILE A 8 -11.40 -4.64 -7.66
N SER A 9 -10.43 -3.79 -7.99
CA SER A 9 -9.87 -3.68 -9.33
C SER A 9 -8.41 -4.16 -9.33
N GLN A 10 -8.07 -4.93 -10.35
CA GLN A 10 -6.71 -5.37 -10.63
C GLN A 10 -6.46 -5.14 -12.11
N LYS A 11 -5.27 -4.60 -12.46
CA LYS A 11 -4.89 -4.52 -13.87
C LYS A 11 -4.46 -5.90 -14.34
N GLU A 12 -4.96 -6.35 -15.48
CA GLU A 12 -4.58 -7.65 -16.06
C GLU A 12 -3.33 -7.57 -16.94
N SER A 13 -3.04 -6.41 -17.52
CA SER A 13 -1.86 -6.21 -18.36
C SER A 13 -1.40 -4.75 -18.40
N ILE A 14 -0.13 -4.55 -18.75
CA ILE A 14 0.44 -3.23 -19.05
C ILE A 14 1.21 -3.24 -20.37
N THR A 15 1.10 -2.15 -21.14
CA THR A 15 1.92 -1.95 -22.34
C THR A 15 3.36 -1.62 -22.00
N ILE A 16 4.30 -1.99 -22.86
CA ILE A 16 5.71 -1.63 -22.70
C ILE A 16 5.95 -0.12 -22.83
N LYS A 17 5.12 0.59 -23.61
CA LYS A 17 5.12 2.05 -23.63
C LYS A 17 4.91 2.65 -22.24
N TYR A 18 3.95 2.11 -21.49
CA TYR A 18 3.67 2.52 -20.11
C TYR A 18 4.86 2.20 -19.20
N PHE A 19 5.41 0.99 -19.31
CA PHE A 19 6.62 0.59 -18.58
C PHE A 19 7.77 1.58 -18.83
N HIS A 20 8.18 1.79 -20.08
CA HIS A 20 9.30 2.67 -20.44
C HIS A 20 9.10 4.12 -19.96
N LYS A 21 7.88 4.67 -20.07
CA LYS A 21 7.59 6.04 -19.60
C LYS A 21 7.81 6.20 -18.09
N HIS A 22 7.45 5.19 -17.30
CA HIS A 22 7.61 5.21 -15.85
C HIS A 22 9.00 4.79 -15.38
N THR A 23 9.69 3.93 -16.13
CA THR A 23 10.99 3.38 -15.74
C THR A 23 12.20 4.18 -16.25
N SER A 24 12.06 4.91 -17.35
CA SER A 24 13.16 5.70 -17.95
C SER A 24 13.77 6.72 -16.98
N LYS A 25 12.92 7.50 -16.28
CA LYS A 25 13.39 8.53 -15.33
C LYS A 25 13.87 7.96 -14.00
N ASN A 26 13.20 6.92 -13.49
CA ASN A 26 13.45 6.44 -12.12
C ASN A 26 14.53 5.36 -12.05
N PHE A 27 14.68 4.55 -13.09
CA PHE A 27 15.57 3.37 -13.10
C PHE A 27 16.77 3.52 -14.05
N GLY A 28 16.89 4.66 -14.73
CA GLY A 28 17.95 4.92 -15.71
C GLY A 28 17.90 3.94 -16.89
N ILE A 29 16.70 3.48 -17.25
CA ILE A 29 16.52 2.55 -18.36
C ILE A 29 16.58 3.31 -19.70
N VAL A 30 17.43 2.83 -20.61
CA VAL A 30 17.59 3.34 -21.97
C VAL A 30 17.11 2.28 -22.96
N SER A 31 16.36 2.68 -23.99
CA SER A 31 15.99 1.78 -25.09
C SER A 31 17.10 1.73 -26.14
N TYR A 32 17.56 0.54 -26.50
CA TYR A 32 18.53 0.33 -27.59
C TYR A 32 17.87 0.06 -28.94
N THR A 33 16.58 -0.29 -28.96
CA THR A 33 15.81 -0.61 -30.18
C THR A 33 14.84 0.50 -30.59
N GLY A 34 14.93 1.69 -29.97
CA GLY A 34 13.98 2.79 -30.21
C GLY A 34 12.58 2.51 -29.66
N GLU A 35 11.53 2.90 -30.40
CA GLU A 35 10.11 2.68 -30.03
C GLU A 35 9.53 1.36 -30.54
N VAL A 36 10.37 0.46 -31.05
CA VAL A 36 9.94 -0.82 -31.61
C VAL A 36 9.37 -1.73 -30.51
N GLY A 37 8.17 -2.27 -30.73
CA GLY A 37 7.55 -3.26 -29.83
C GLY A 37 6.82 -2.69 -28.61
N PHE A 38 6.53 -1.38 -28.60
CA PHE A 38 5.89 -0.69 -27.47
C PHE A 38 4.43 -1.10 -27.22
N ASP A 39 3.77 -1.71 -28.20
CA ASP A 39 2.39 -2.21 -28.11
C ASP A 39 2.28 -3.57 -27.41
N ARG A 40 3.40 -4.26 -27.16
CA ARG A 40 3.41 -5.55 -26.47
C ARG A 40 3.03 -5.36 -25.01
N THR A 41 2.47 -6.41 -24.41
CA THR A 41 1.97 -6.38 -23.03
C THR A 41 2.80 -7.23 -22.09
N ILE A 42 2.93 -6.76 -20.86
CA ILE A 42 3.43 -7.50 -19.70
C ILE A 42 2.20 -7.92 -18.90
N ASN A 43 2.09 -9.21 -18.60
CA ASN A 43 0.95 -9.79 -17.88
C ASN A 43 1.35 -10.38 -16.52
N GLN A 44 2.65 -10.47 -16.25
CA GLN A 44 3.20 -11.08 -15.04
C GLN A 44 4.15 -10.10 -14.33
N PRO A 45 4.07 -9.97 -12.99
CA PRO A 45 4.97 -9.11 -12.23
C PRO A 45 6.36 -9.71 -12.05
N ASN A 46 6.47 -11.04 -12.17
CA ASN A 46 7.72 -11.77 -11.97
C ASN A 46 8.68 -11.61 -13.16
N LEU A 47 9.97 -11.60 -12.84
CA LEU A 47 11.05 -11.55 -13.81
C LEU A 47 11.62 -12.94 -14.06
N HIS A 48 12.25 -13.12 -15.22
CA HIS A 48 12.90 -14.36 -15.57
C HIS A 48 14.36 -14.11 -15.96
N ARG A 49 15.27 -14.94 -15.46
CA ARG A 49 16.69 -14.93 -15.80
C ARG A 49 17.01 -16.18 -16.62
N PRO A 50 17.21 -16.05 -17.95
CA PRO A 50 17.21 -17.19 -18.85
C PRO A 50 18.54 -17.95 -18.93
N GLY A 51 19.22 -18.18 -17.81
CA GLY A 51 20.51 -18.90 -17.80
C GLY A 51 20.45 -20.29 -18.46
N LEU A 52 19.47 -21.12 -18.08
CA LEU A 52 19.28 -22.46 -18.65
C LEU A 52 18.74 -22.44 -20.08
N ALA A 53 17.90 -21.45 -20.41
CA ALA A 53 17.35 -21.30 -21.75
C ALA A 53 18.45 -20.92 -22.76
N LEU A 54 19.40 -20.07 -22.34
CA LEU A 54 20.59 -19.74 -23.12
C LEU A 54 21.49 -20.97 -23.34
N ALA A 55 21.50 -21.93 -22.42
CA ALA A 55 22.22 -23.20 -22.55
C ALA A 55 21.48 -24.28 -23.37
N GLY A 56 20.29 -23.96 -23.90
CA GLY A 56 19.51 -24.86 -24.77
C GLY A 56 18.39 -25.64 -24.07
N PHE A 57 18.16 -25.42 -22.76
CA PHE A 57 17.06 -26.05 -22.04
C PHE A 57 15.82 -25.13 -21.97
N VAL A 58 14.92 -25.29 -22.94
CA VAL A 58 13.73 -24.40 -23.10
C VAL A 58 12.43 -24.93 -22.46
N LYS A 59 12.43 -26.14 -21.87
CA LYS A 59 11.20 -26.76 -21.32
C LYS A 59 10.54 -25.97 -20.18
N LEU A 60 11.30 -25.21 -19.41
CA LEU A 60 10.82 -24.37 -18.29
C LEU A 60 10.90 -22.87 -18.58
N PHE A 61 11.03 -22.50 -19.86
CA PHE A 61 11.24 -21.11 -20.24
C PHE A 61 9.96 -20.28 -20.03
N SER A 62 9.96 -19.41 -19.02
CA SER A 62 8.86 -18.49 -18.74
C SER A 62 8.94 -17.27 -19.67
N TYR A 63 8.55 -17.46 -20.93
CA TYR A 63 8.67 -16.46 -21.99
C TYR A 63 7.73 -15.25 -21.81
N ASP A 64 6.65 -15.41 -21.06
CA ASP A 64 5.65 -14.39 -20.76
C ASP A 64 6.14 -13.32 -19.76
N ARG A 65 7.31 -13.54 -19.16
CA ARG A 65 7.96 -12.64 -18.20
C ARG A 65 9.01 -11.76 -18.86
N ILE A 66 9.30 -10.63 -18.22
CA ILE A 66 10.42 -9.77 -18.59
C ILE A 66 11.73 -10.55 -18.40
N GLN A 67 12.57 -10.57 -19.41
CA GLN A 67 13.84 -11.28 -19.39
C GLN A 67 14.95 -10.35 -18.91
N ILE A 68 15.72 -10.79 -17.92
CA ILE A 68 16.88 -10.05 -17.41
C ILE A 68 18.16 -10.76 -17.83
N PHE A 69 19.05 -10.04 -18.50
CA PHE A 69 20.40 -10.48 -18.83
C PHE A 69 21.37 -9.77 -17.88
N GLY A 70 21.86 -10.50 -16.89
CA GLY A 70 22.87 -10.02 -15.96
C GLY A 70 24.28 -10.44 -16.38
N ASN A 71 25.24 -10.29 -15.45
CA ASN A 71 26.63 -10.67 -15.68
C ASN A 71 26.79 -12.15 -16.08
N THR A 72 26.02 -13.06 -15.48
CA THR A 72 26.13 -14.50 -15.74
C THR A 72 25.70 -14.83 -17.15
N GLU A 73 24.53 -14.33 -17.59
CA GLU A 73 24.02 -14.53 -18.94
C GLU A 73 24.95 -13.93 -20.00
N ILE A 74 25.44 -12.71 -19.75
CA ILE A 74 26.35 -11.99 -20.64
C ILE A 74 27.71 -12.69 -20.71
N SER A 75 28.26 -13.15 -19.59
CA SER A 75 29.54 -13.86 -19.54
C SER A 75 29.46 -15.19 -20.29
N TYR A 76 28.36 -15.93 -20.12
CA TYR A 76 28.09 -17.13 -20.90
C TYR A 76 28.02 -16.83 -22.40
N LEU A 77 27.25 -15.81 -22.79
CA LEU A 77 27.15 -15.40 -24.20
C LEU A 77 28.52 -14.95 -24.77
N ASN A 78 29.35 -14.27 -24.00
CA ASN A 78 30.72 -13.89 -24.42
C ASN A 78 31.64 -15.10 -24.63
N SER A 79 31.41 -16.21 -23.94
CA SER A 79 32.21 -17.44 -24.12
C SER A 79 31.90 -18.18 -25.42
N LEU A 80 30.81 -17.84 -26.10
CA LEU A 80 30.33 -18.53 -27.29
C LEU A 80 30.73 -17.82 -28.60
N PRO A 81 31.02 -18.59 -29.67
CA PRO A 81 31.18 -18.02 -31.02
C PRO A 81 29.91 -17.32 -31.51
N ILE A 82 30.10 -16.30 -32.34
CA ILE A 82 29.04 -15.51 -33.01
C ILE A 82 27.92 -16.40 -33.58
N GLU A 83 28.27 -17.44 -34.34
CA GLU A 83 27.29 -18.34 -34.97
C GLU A 83 26.38 -19.05 -33.95
N LYS A 84 26.94 -19.52 -32.83
CA LYS A 84 26.14 -20.15 -31.77
C LYS A 84 25.24 -19.16 -31.05
N ARG A 85 25.69 -17.90 -30.88
CA ARG A 85 24.85 -16.85 -30.27
C ARG A 85 23.63 -16.53 -31.11
N LYS A 86 23.78 -16.45 -32.45
CA LYS A 86 22.63 -16.24 -33.36
C LYS A 86 21.58 -17.33 -33.19
N ILE A 87 21.99 -18.60 -33.20
CA ILE A 87 21.08 -19.74 -33.05
C ILE A 87 20.34 -19.66 -31.70
N ILE A 88 21.04 -19.32 -30.61
CA ILE A 88 20.41 -19.17 -29.29
C ILE A 88 19.39 -18.03 -29.28
N PHE A 89 19.74 -16.87 -29.85
CA PHE A 89 18.81 -15.73 -29.92
C PHE A 89 17.62 -16.03 -30.80
N GLU A 90 17.80 -16.72 -31.93
CA GLU A 90 16.70 -17.17 -32.79
C GLU A 90 15.74 -18.09 -32.02
N ASN A 91 16.24 -19.10 -31.31
CA ASN A 91 15.43 -20.01 -30.50
C ASN A 91 14.66 -19.27 -29.39
N ILE A 92 15.28 -18.29 -28.74
CA ILE A 92 14.62 -17.51 -27.68
C ILE A 92 13.54 -16.58 -28.27
N PHE A 93 13.81 -15.99 -29.44
CA PHE A 93 12.88 -15.10 -30.13
C PHE A 93 11.77 -15.81 -30.92
N GLU A 94 11.78 -17.14 -30.99
CA GLU A 94 10.58 -17.90 -31.39
C GLU A 94 9.44 -17.72 -30.39
N PHE A 95 9.77 -17.50 -29.12
CA PHE A 95 8.78 -17.25 -28.08
C PHE A 95 8.38 -15.77 -28.02
N ASN A 96 7.12 -15.52 -27.62
CA ASN A 96 6.55 -14.19 -27.58
C ASN A 96 6.98 -13.43 -26.30
N ILE A 97 8.23 -12.96 -26.27
CA ILE A 97 8.81 -12.30 -25.09
C ILE A 97 8.36 -10.84 -24.97
N PRO A 98 7.95 -10.33 -23.79
CA PRO A 98 7.56 -8.94 -23.64
C PRO A 98 8.73 -7.99 -23.91
N CYS A 99 9.79 -8.06 -23.09
CA CYS A 99 11.01 -7.26 -23.28
C CYS A 99 12.24 -7.95 -22.69
N ILE A 100 13.42 -7.49 -23.13
CA ILE A 100 14.72 -7.88 -22.58
C ILE A 100 15.34 -6.66 -21.90
N VAL A 101 15.84 -6.84 -20.68
CA VAL A 101 16.57 -5.83 -19.91
C VAL A 101 17.99 -6.32 -19.67
N ILE A 102 18.96 -5.57 -20.17
CA ILE A 102 20.40 -5.80 -19.98
C ILE A 102 20.88 -4.91 -18.84
N THR A 103 21.62 -5.50 -17.90
CA THR A 103 22.03 -4.80 -16.67
C THR A 103 23.53 -4.48 -16.68
N ASN A 104 23.98 -3.74 -15.66
CA ASN A 104 25.40 -3.47 -15.39
C ASN A 104 26.10 -2.63 -16.46
N GLY A 105 25.35 -1.85 -17.23
CA GLY A 105 25.90 -0.93 -18.24
C GLY A 105 26.57 -1.63 -19.42
N VAL A 106 26.34 -2.93 -19.60
CA VAL A 106 26.88 -3.67 -20.73
C VAL A 106 26.09 -3.33 -21.99
N MET A 107 26.82 -3.07 -23.09
CA MET A 107 26.18 -2.83 -24.37
C MET A 107 25.62 -4.13 -24.96
N PRO A 108 24.42 -4.10 -25.58
CA PRO A 108 23.86 -5.25 -26.26
C PRO A 108 24.77 -5.72 -27.40
N PHE A 109 24.78 -7.04 -27.65
CA PHE A 109 25.42 -7.58 -28.84
C PHE A 109 24.72 -7.07 -30.12
N PRO A 110 25.45 -6.67 -31.17
CA PRO A 110 24.85 -6.18 -32.42
C PRO A 110 23.81 -7.16 -33.01
N GLU A 111 24.13 -8.45 -32.90
CA GLU A 111 23.31 -9.56 -33.40
C GLU A 111 21.96 -9.65 -32.68
N LEU A 112 21.95 -9.33 -31.39
CA LEU A 112 20.73 -9.28 -30.58
C LEU A 112 19.85 -8.10 -31.02
N ILE A 113 20.45 -6.94 -31.31
CA ILE A 113 19.73 -5.74 -31.76
C ILE A 113 19.09 -5.99 -33.13
N GLU A 114 19.83 -6.54 -34.09
CA GLU A 114 19.32 -6.83 -35.43
C GLU A 114 18.12 -7.81 -35.39
N LEU A 115 18.23 -8.88 -34.60
CA LEU A 115 17.15 -9.85 -34.45
C LEU A 115 15.94 -9.27 -33.72
N ALA A 116 16.17 -8.46 -32.69
CA ALA A 116 15.11 -7.79 -31.95
C ALA A 116 14.34 -6.77 -32.81
N LEU A 117 15.04 -6.03 -33.68
CA LEU A 117 14.40 -5.14 -34.65
C LEU A 117 13.55 -5.91 -35.66
N LYS A 118 14.05 -7.05 -36.17
CA LYS A 118 13.29 -7.91 -37.10
C LYS A 118 12.03 -8.51 -36.47
N LYS A 119 12.09 -8.89 -35.19
CA LYS A 119 10.99 -9.55 -34.46
C LYS A 119 10.10 -8.58 -33.69
N GLY A 120 10.46 -7.30 -33.62
CA GLY A 120 9.70 -6.29 -32.92
C GLY A 120 9.78 -6.38 -31.39
N ILE A 121 10.91 -6.82 -30.84
CA ILE A 121 11.10 -7.02 -29.39
C ILE A 121 11.91 -5.86 -28.81
N PRO A 122 11.43 -5.17 -27.77
CA PRO A 122 12.15 -4.06 -27.16
C PRO A 122 13.30 -4.54 -26.28
N ILE A 123 14.48 -3.93 -26.47
CA ILE A 123 15.66 -4.12 -25.63
C ILE A 123 15.94 -2.86 -24.82
N PHE A 124 16.06 -3.06 -23.51
CA PHE A 124 16.36 -2.05 -22.53
C PHE A 124 17.75 -2.27 -21.93
N GLY A 125 18.45 -1.19 -21.59
CA GLY A 125 19.70 -1.18 -20.85
C GLY A 125 19.59 -0.39 -19.57
N SER A 126 20.25 -0.84 -18.51
CA SER A 126 20.46 -0.06 -17.30
C SER A 126 21.91 -0.16 -16.83
N SER A 127 22.45 0.93 -16.30
CA SER A 127 23.77 0.95 -15.64
C SER A 127 23.77 0.33 -14.24
N LEU A 128 22.59 0.04 -13.68
CA LEU A 128 22.44 -0.52 -12.34
C LEU A 128 22.75 -2.02 -12.30
N ASP A 129 23.15 -2.48 -11.11
CA ASP A 129 23.38 -3.90 -10.81
C ASP A 129 22.12 -4.75 -11.02
N THR A 130 22.32 -6.00 -11.45
CA THR A 130 21.23 -6.96 -11.73
C THR A 130 20.24 -7.10 -10.58
N THR A 131 20.72 -7.20 -9.33
CA THR A 131 19.85 -7.32 -8.15
C THR A 131 19.01 -6.07 -7.92
N LYS A 132 19.64 -4.88 -8.05
CA LYS A 132 18.97 -3.60 -7.82
C LYS A 132 17.90 -3.32 -8.86
N ILE A 133 18.21 -3.53 -10.14
CA ILE A 133 17.23 -3.33 -11.21
C ILE A 133 16.11 -4.37 -11.16
N SER A 134 16.41 -5.62 -10.79
CA SER A 134 15.39 -6.64 -10.60
C SER A 134 14.40 -6.22 -9.51
N TYR A 135 14.90 -5.75 -8.35
CA TYR A 135 14.07 -5.27 -7.26
C TYR A 135 13.17 -4.10 -7.69
N LEU A 136 13.74 -3.09 -8.34
CA LEU A 136 13.00 -1.90 -8.77
C LEU A 136 11.90 -2.21 -9.79
N ILE A 137 12.18 -3.12 -10.72
CA ILE A 137 11.18 -3.57 -11.70
C ILE A 137 10.09 -4.37 -11.00
N VAL A 138 10.42 -5.34 -10.14
CA VAL A 138 9.42 -6.13 -9.41
C VAL A 138 8.56 -5.22 -8.55
N ASP A 139 9.14 -4.32 -7.75
CA ASP A 139 8.42 -3.37 -6.90
C ASP A 139 7.44 -2.50 -7.70
N PHE A 140 7.87 -2.01 -8.88
CA PHE A 140 7.00 -1.27 -9.79
C PHE A 140 5.85 -2.13 -10.34
N LEU A 141 6.14 -3.35 -10.78
CA LEU A 141 5.12 -4.24 -11.33
C LEU A 141 4.14 -4.67 -10.24
N ASP A 142 4.62 -5.01 -9.05
CA ASP A 142 3.79 -5.34 -7.89
C ASP A 142 2.84 -4.21 -7.55
N ASP A 143 3.31 -2.95 -7.54
CA ASP A 143 2.45 -1.78 -7.32
C ASP A 143 1.38 -1.59 -8.41
N VAL A 144 1.70 -1.93 -9.65
CA VAL A 144 0.81 -1.78 -10.81
C VAL A 144 -0.23 -2.90 -10.87
N PHE A 145 0.17 -4.13 -10.55
CA PHE A 145 -0.66 -5.33 -10.53
C PHE A 145 -1.33 -5.58 -9.16
N ALA A 146 -1.04 -4.75 -8.16
CA ALA A 146 -1.64 -4.84 -6.83
C ALA A 146 -3.16 -4.70 -6.89
N ASN A 147 -3.83 -5.47 -6.04
CA ASN A 147 -5.27 -5.35 -5.83
C ASN A 147 -5.60 -4.01 -5.18
N LYS A 148 -6.56 -3.30 -5.77
CA LYS A 148 -7.04 -2.01 -5.30
C LYS A 148 -8.51 -2.09 -4.94
N LEU A 149 -8.86 -1.67 -3.73
CA LEU A 149 -10.24 -1.57 -3.26
C LEU A 149 -10.61 -0.08 -3.13
N SER A 150 -11.69 0.32 -3.77
CA SER A 150 -12.26 1.66 -3.56
C SER A 150 -13.33 1.62 -2.46
N VAL A 151 -13.22 2.53 -1.48
CA VAL A 151 -14.11 2.60 -0.31
C VAL A 151 -14.58 4.04 -0.12
N HIS A 152 -15.87 4.22 0.17
CA HIS A 152 -16.40 5.51 0.61
C HIS A 152 -16.08 5.76 2.08
N ALA A 153 -15.13 6.66 2.36
CA ALA A 153 -14.56 6.85 3.68
C ALA A 153 -13.80 8.19 3.78
N SER A 154 -13.50 8.58 5.02
CA SER A 154 -12.51 9.64 5.31
C SER A 154 -11.27 8.99 5.90
N PHE A 155 -10.08 9.30 5.39
CA PHE A 155 -8.83 8.66 5.80
C PHE A 155 -7.85 9.70 6.32
N VAL A 156 -7.42 9.54 7.58
CA VAL A 156 -6.64 10.55 8.32
C VAL A 156 -5.44 9.89 9.01
N ASP A 157 -4.30 10.57 9.01
CA ASP A 157 -3.10 10.25 9.78
C ASP A 157 -3.16 10.94 11.15
N VAL A 158 -3.53 10.18 12.19
CA VAL A 158 -3.72 10.64 13.56
C VAL A 158 -2.54 10.16 14.41
N TYR A 159 -1.69 11.06 14.89
CA TYR A 159 -0.44 10.72 15.61
C TYR A 159 0.46 9.67 14.93
N GLY A 160 0.43 9.59 13.59
CA GLY A 160 1.18 8.59 12.86
C GLY A 160 0.44 7.27 12.64
N ILE A 161 -0.84 7.16 13.02
CA ILE A 161 -1.71 6.01 12.76
C ILE A 161 -2.72 6.39 11.67
N GLY A 162 -2.77 5.62 10.60
CA GLY A 162 -3.77 5.74 9.54
C GLY A 162 -5.10 5.17 9.98
N MET A 163 -6.07 6.07 10.17
CA MET A 163 -7.42 5.76 10.62
C MET A 163 -8.42 5.99 9.48
N LEU A 164 -9.14 4.93 9.11
CA LEU A 164 -10.18 4.97 8.09
C LEU A 164 -11.56 5.06 8.74
N PHE A 165 -12.21 6.21 8.61
CA PHE A 165 -13.57 6.44 9.09
C PHE A 165 -14.57 5.97 8.03
N VAL A 166 -15.35 4.95 8.37
CA VAL A 166 -16.41 4.37 7.54
C VAL A 166 -17.76 4.54 8.23
N GLY A 167 -18.84 4.51 7.48
CA GLY A 167 -20.19 4.67 8.03
C GLY A 167 -21.18 5.17 6.99
N LYS A 168 -22.46 5.24 7.37
CA LYS A 168 -23.55 5.68 6.48
C LYS A 168 -23.26 7.08 5.88
N SER A 169 -23.82 7.37 4.71
CA SER A 169 -23.69 8.70 4.11
C SER A 169 -24.30 9.76 5.03
N GLY A 170 -23.61 10.90 5.20
CA GLY A 170 -24.04 11.99 6.06
C GLY A 170 -23.95 11.74 7.57
N ILE A 171 -23.24 10.70 8.01
CA ILE A 171 -23.08 10.40 9.43
C ILE A 171 -22.09 11.33 10.15
N GLY A 172 -21.25 12.08 9.42
CA GLY A 172 -20.24 12.95 10.03
C GLY A 172 -18.78 12.57 9.72
N LYS A 173 -18.50 11.75 8.70
CA LYS A 173 -17.12 11.26 8.40
C LYS A 173 -16.18 12.42 8.05
N SER A 174 -16.60 13.26 7.11
CA SER A 174 -15.83 14.42 6.63
C SER A 174 -15.67 15.47 7.72
N GLU A 175 -16.69 15.67 8.55
CA GLU A 175 -16.68 16.59 9.68
C GLU A 175 -15.67 16.15 10.76
N VAL A 176 -15.64 14.86 11.13
CA VAL A 176 -14.63 14.31 12.06
C VAL A 176 -13.22 14.44 11.47
N ALA A 177 -13.06 14.20 10.17
CA ALA A 177 -11.78 14.36 9.50
C ALA A 177 -11.30 15.82 9.49
N LEU A 178 -12.21 16.78 9.27
CA LEU A 178 -11.90 18.21 9.32
C LEU A 178 -11.48 18.66 10.72
N ASP A 179 -12.22 18.24 11.76
CA ASP A 179 -11.88 18.53 13.15
C ASP A 179 -10.48 17.98 13.52
N LEU A 180 -10.14 16.77 13.05
CA LEU A 180 -8.81 16.19 13.24
C LEU A 180 -7.73 17.04 12.54
N VAL A 181 -7.99 17.50 11.32
CA VAL A 181 -7.07 18.37 10.59
C VAL A 181 -6.83 19.69 11.33
N GLU A 182 -7.89 20.30 11.86
CA GLU A 182 -7.79 21.53 12.65
C GLU A 182 -6.89 21.33 13.89
N ARG A 183 -6.95 20.15 14.50
CA ARG A 183 -6.08 19.73 15.62
C ARG A 183 -4.65 19.36 15.22
N GLY A 184 -4.29 19.48 13.95
CA GLY A 184 -2.93 19.26 13.45
C GLY A 184 -2.66 17.86 12.89
N HIS A 185 -3.69 17.02 12.76
CA HIS A 185 -3.59 15.74 12.05
C HIS A 185 -3.63 15.95 10.54
N ARG A 186 -3.42 14.88 9.76
CA ARG A 186 -3.26 15.02 8.31
C ARG A 186 -4.30 14.24 7.54
N LEU A 187 -5.04 14.95 6.68
CA LEU A 187 -5.96 14.32 5.75
C LEU A 187 -5.19 13.57 4.67
N VAL A 188 -5.53 12.30 4.47
CA VAL A 188 -5.03 11.49 3.36
C VAL A 188 -5.99 11.59 2.17
N ALA A 189 -7.27 11.37 2.44
CA ALA A 189 -8.34 11.41 1.46
C ALA A 189 -9.70 11.58 2.13
N ASP A 190 -10.65 12.19 1.43
CA ASP A 190 -12.05 12.25 1.83
C ASP A 190 -12.95 11.74 0.69
N ASP A 191 -14.16 11.29 1.04
CA ASP A 191 -15.13 10.60 0.20
C ASP A 191 -14.62 9.29 -0.43
N VAL A 192 -13.68 9.32 -1.36
CA VAL A 192 -13.20 8.11 -2.06
C VAL A 192 -11.75 7.79 -1.70
N VAL A 193 -11.57 6.67 -1.00
CA VAL A 193 -10.26 6.14 -0.61
C VAL A 193 -9.93 4.89 -1.43
N ILE A 194 -8.73 4.85 -2.01
CA ILE A 194 -8.19 3.70 -2.72
C ILE A 194 -7.22 2.97 -1.79
N LEU A 195 -7.58 1.76 -1.38
CA LEU A 195 -6.71 0.87 -0.61
C LEU A 195 -5.98 -0.09 -1.56
N THR A 196 -4.65 -0.01 -1.60
CA THR A 196 -3.80 -0.89 -2.40
C THR A 196 -3.04 -1.83 -1.48
N LYS A 197 -3.11 -3.14 -1.74
CA LYS A 197 -2.26 -4.10 -1.02
C LYS A 197 -0.82 -4.01 -1.51
N LYS A 198 0.11 -3.75 -0.60
CA LYS A 198 1.55 -3.77 -0.85
C LYS A 198 2.22 -4.89 -0.04
N GLY A 199 3.08 -5.65 -0.71
CA GLY A 199 3.79 -6.80 -0.10
C GLY A 199 2.85 -7.80 0.58
N GLU A 200 3.37 -8.47 1.61
CA GLU A 200 2.66 -9.51 2.36
C GLU A 200 2.04 -9.01 3.68
N GLY A 201 1.17 -8.01 3.61
CA GLY A 201 0.33 -7.67 4.77
C GLY A 201 0.12 -6.19 5.06
N ILE A 202 0.43 -5.30 4.12
CA ILE A 202 0.21 -3.87 4.29
C ILE A 202 -0.86 -3.40 3.32
N LEU A 203 -1.81 -2.61 3.83
CA LEU A 203 -2.75 -1.86 3.02
C LEU A 203 -2.32 -0.39 3.02
N MET A 204 -2.08 0.17 1.84
CA MET A 204 -1.77 1.57 1.65
C MET A 204 -3.01 2.30 1.12
N GLY A 205 -3.49 3.30 1.83
CA GLY A 205 -4.59 4.15 1.41
C GLY A 205 -4.11 5.44 0.75
N THR A 206 -4.79 5.84 -0.32
CA THR A 206 -4.57 7.10 -1.04
C THR A 206 -5.90 7.69 -1.50
N GLY A 207 -5.92 8.99 -1.77
CA GLY A 207 -7.04 9.63 -2.49
C GLY A 207 -7.00 9.33 -3.99
N THR A 208 -8.04 9.73 -4.71
CA THR A 208 -8.02 9.78 -6.18
C THR A 208 -7.15 10.94 -6.65
N SER A 209 -6.60 10.86 -7.88
CA SER A 209 -5.77 11.95 -8.43
C SER A 209 -6.51 13.27 -8.60
N LEU A 210 -7.85 13.25 -8.70
CA LEU A 210 -8.71 14.41 -8.91
C LEU A 210 -9.26 14.97 -7.59
N GLY A 211 -9.63 14.11 -6.64
CA GLY A 211 -10.23 14.51 -5.36
C GLY A 211 -9.24 14.62 -4.19
N SER A 212 -7.94 14.50 -4.44
CA SER A 212 -6.92 14.54 -3.39
C SER A 212 -6.94 15.89 -2.66
N HIS A 213 -7.21 15.85 -1.35
CA HIS A 213 -7.26 17.00 -0.42
C HIS A 213 -8.43 17.98 -0.60
N PHE A 214 -9.37 17.68 -1.50
CA PHE A 214 -10.66 18.34 -1.51
C PHE A 214 -11.62 17.61 -0.58
N MET A 215 -12.53 18.36 0.04
CA MET A 215 -13.52 17.82 0.96
C MET A 215 -14.85 18.54 0.73
N GLU A 216 -15.95 17.80 0.69
CA GLU A 216 -17.30 18.37 0.62
C GLU A 216 -17.86 18.48 2.04
N ILE A 217 -18.20 19.69 2.47
CA ILE A 217 -18.87 19.93 3.75
C ILE A 217 -20.29 20.45 3.49
N ARG A 218 -21.27 19.78 4.10
CA ARG A 218 -22.67 20.17 3.97
C ARG A 218 -22.91 21.58 4.54
N GLY A 219 -23.60 22.41 3.77
CA GLY A 219 -23.87 23.81 4.14
C GLY A 219 -22.72 24.78 3.84
N ILE A 220 -21.54 24.30 3.46
CA ILE A 220 -20.39 25.13 3.07
C ILE A 220 -20.05 24.93 1.59
N GLY A 221 -20.01 23.69 1.12
CA GLY A 221 -19.58 23.32 -0.23
C GLY A 221 -18.22 22.61 -0.23
N ILE A 222 -17.53 22.62 -1.37
CA ILE A 222 -16.23 21.98 -1.54
C ILE A 222 -15.13 22.92 -1.02
N ILE A 223 -14.26 22.40 -0.17
CA ILE A 223 -13.09 23.10 0.38
C ILE A 223 -11.78 22.43 -0.06
N ASP A 224 -10.71 23.21 -0.17
CA ASP A 224 -9.34 22.72 -0.38
C ASP A 224 -8.57 22.75 0.94
N VAL A 225 -8.40 21.57 1.54
CA VAL A 225 -7.74 21.41 2.84
C VAL A 225 -6.26 21.80 2.77
N ARG A 226 -5.60 21.55 1.64
CA ARG A 226 -4.18 21.91 1.45
C ARG A 226 -4.01 23.42 1.42
N SER A 227 -4.88 24.12 0.71
CA SER A 227 -4.82 25.58 0.59
C SER A 227 -5.18 26.28 1.90
N MET A 228 -6.14 25.73 2.66
CA MET A 228 -6.58 26.33 3.93
C MET A 228 -5.61 26.07 5.10
N PHE A 229 -5.12 24.84 5.27
CA PHE A 229 -4.35 24.44 6.46
C PHE A 229 -2.86 24.18 6.19
N GLY A 230 -2.46 24.27 4.92
CA GLY A 230 -1.09 24.15 4.44
C GLY A 230 -0.64 22.70 4.25
N VAL A 231 0.60 22.54 3.78
CA VAL A 231 1.19 21.22 3.47
C VAL A 231 1.30 20.27 4.67
N ARG A 232 1.26 20.80 5.90
CA ARG A 232 1.31 20.01 7.14
C ARG A 232 0.04 19.21 7.39
N ALA A 233 -1.09 19.66 6.86
CA ALA A 233 -2.43 19.13 7.09
C ALA A 233 -2.80 18.00 6.11
N ILE A 234 -1.89 17.64 5.22
CA ILE A 234 -2.16 16.65 4.17
C ILE A 234 -1.10 15.55 4.12
N ARG A 235 -1.50 14.40 3.58
CA ARG A 235 -0.62 13.26 3.35
C ARG A 235 -1.03 12.55 2.06
N PHE A 236 -0.11 12.35 1.12
CA PHE A 236 -0.47 11.70 -0.16
C PHE A 236 -0.86 10.23 -0.01
N GLN A 237 -0.20 9.52 0.90
CA GLN A 237 -0.46 8.11 1.17
C GLN A 237 -0.16 7.78 2.61
N LYS A 238 -0.90 6.82 3.16
CA LYS A 238 -0.71 6.34 4.51
C LYS A 238 -1.07 4.86 4.61
N ARG A 239 -0.35 4.10 5.43
CA ARG A 239 -0.74 2.73 5.76
C ARG A 239 -2.07 2.77 6.50
N LEU A 240 -2.93 1.78 6.28
CA LEU A 240 -4.14 1.59 7.06
C LEU A 240 -3.81 0.72 8.28
N GLU A 241 -4.05 1.25 9.47
CA GLU A 241 -3.83 0.54 10.73
C GLU A 241 -5.13 0.28 11.49
N VAL A 242 -6.09 1.20 11.46
CA VAL A 242 -7.35 1.09 12.21
C VAL A 242 -8.54 1.54 11.36
N ILE A 243 -9.65 0.81 11.44
CA ILE A 243 -10.93 1.20 10.86
C ILE A 243 -11.85 1.65 11.99
N VAL A 244 -12.44 2.84 11.85
CA VAL A 244 -13.45 3.35 12.77
C VAL A 244 -14.79 3.37 12.03
N GLU A 245 -15.70 2.47 12.42
CA GLU A 245 -17.05 2.43 11.89
C GLU A 245 -17.95 3.33 12.75
N LEU A 246 -18.31 4.48 12.18
CA LEU A 246 -19.27 5.41 12.78
C LEU A 246 -20.67 4.82 12.63
N GLU A 247 -21.36 4.66 13.76
CA GLU A 247 -22.73 4.15 13.83
C GLU A 247 -23.65 5.16 14.52
N VAL A 248 -24.92 5.21 14.11
CA VAL A 248 -25.92 5.96 14.87
C VAL A 248 -26.16 5.20 16.17
N TRP A 249 -26.14 5.90 17.30
CA TRP A 249 -26.38 5.27 18.59
C TRP A 249 -27.75 4.59 18.62
N ASP A 250 -27.75 3.30 19.01
CA ASP A 250 -28.97 2.51 19.20
C ASP A 250 -29.02 2.03 20.66
N PRO A 251 -30.07 2.36 21.44
CA PRO A 251 -30.23 1.88 22.81
C PRO A 251 -30.30 0.35 22.91
N ASN A 252 -30.66 -0.34 21.83
CA ASN A 252 -30.83 -1.79 21.82
C ASN A 252 -29.54 -2.55 21.48
N GLN A 253 -28.47 -1.86 21.08
CA GLN A 253 -27.17 -2.49 20.84
C GLN A 253 -26.28 -2.44 22.10
N ALA A 254 -25.76 -3.60 22.49
CA ALA A 254 -24.75 -3.68 23.53
C ALA A 254 -23.39 -3.20 22.97
N TYR A 255 -22.99 -1.98 23.32
CA TYR A 255 -21.64 -1.49 23.02
C TYR A 255 -20.63 -2.04 24.02
N THR A 256 -19.48 -2.51 23.52
CA THR A 256 -18.40 -3.09 24.33
C THR A 256 -17.84 -2.03 25.30
N ARG A 257 -18.00 -2.26 26.61
CA ARG A 257 -17.55 -1.31 27.67
C ARG A 257 -16.13 -1.57 28.17
N THR A 258 -15.59 -2.76 27.94
CA THR A 258 -14.35 -3.25 28.56
C THR A 258 -13.11 -3.10 27.67
N GLY A 259 -13.28 -2.94 26.35
CA GLY A 259 -12.16 -2.84 25.40
C GLY A 259 -11.31 -4.11 25.26
N LEU A 260 -11.79 -5.24 25.80
CA LEU A 260 -11.10 -6.54 25.78
C LEU A 260 -11.23 -7.27 24.44
N ASP A 261 -12.35 -7.07 23.74
CA ASP A 261 -12.60 -7.71 22.45
C ASP A 261 -12.09 -6.82 21.32
N ILE A 262 -10.98 -7.23 20.68
CA ILE A 262 -10.51 -6.62 19.45
C ILE A 262 -11.21 -7.34 18.29
N THR A 263 -12.13 -6.65 17.64
CA THR A 263 -12.71 -7.13 16.39
C THR A 263 -11.80 -6.78 15.22
N ASN A 264 -11.45 -7.78 14.41
CA ASN A 264 -10.71 -7.60 13.17
C ASN A 264 -11.63 -7.84 11.97
N ILE A 265 -11.37 -7.12 10.88
CA ILE A 265 -11.99 -7.36 9.57
C ILE A 265 -10.90 -7.61 8.53
N GLN A 266 -11.15 -8.58 7.66
CA GLN A 266 -10.22 -8.92 6.59
C GLN A 266 -10.50 -8.06 5.35
N ILE A 267 -9.51 -7.27 4.91
CA ILE A 267 -9.55 -6.45 3.70
C ILE A 267 -8.44 -6.90 2.75
N ILE A 268 -8.78 -7.38 1.55
CA ILE A 268 -7.82 -7.89 0.56
C ILE A 268 -6.80 -8.88 1.18
N ASN A 269 -7.29 -9.79 2.05
CA ASN A 269 -6.48 -10.75 2.80
C ASN A 269 -5.48 -10.12 3.78
N VAL A 270 -5.81 -8.96 4.35
CA VAL A 270 -5.08 -8.31 5.44
C VAL A 270 -6.05 -8.03 6.58
N ASP A 271 -5.74 -8.49 7.79
CA ASP A 271 -6.56 -8.28 8.97
C ASP A 271 -6.29 -6.91 9.58
N ILE A 272 -7.35 -6.10 9.71
CA ILE A 272 -7.29 -4.74 10.27
C ILE A 272 -8.27 -4.65 11.44
N PRO A 273 -7.88 -4.09 12.60
CA PRO A 273 -8.79 -3.86 13.71
C PRO A 273 -9.88 -2.86 13.32
N ILE A 274 -11.13 -3.21 13.63
CA ILE A 274 -12.30 -2.37 13.46
C ILE A 274 -12.87 -1.98 14.82
N ILE A 275 -13.14 -0.69 15.01
CA ILE A 275 -13.74 -0.13 16.22
C ILE A 275 -15.05 0.53 15.82
N LYS A 276 -16.14 0.10 16.44
CA LYS A 276 -17.46 0.69 16.26
C LYS A 276 -17.62 1.85 17.22
N LEU A 277 -17.84 3.05 16.67
CA LEU A 277 -17.95 4.28 17.44
C LEU A 277 -19.36 4.87 17.28
N PRO A 278 -20.22 4.76 18.31
CA PRO A 278 -21.54 5.35 18.26
C PRO A 278 -21.48 6.88 18.34
N ILE A 279 -22.20 7.54 17.45
CA ILE A 279 -22.38 8.99 17.45
C ILE A 279 -23.48 9.35 18.43
N LEU A 280 -23.08 10.07 19.48
CA LEU A 280 -23.95 10.60 20.53
C LEU A 280 -23.89 12.13 20.50
N PRO A 281 -25.04 12.83 20.47
CA PRO A 281 -25.06 14.29 20.57
C PRO A 281 -24.31 14.78 21.81
N GLY A 282 -23.49 15.83 21.65
CA GLY A 282 -22.71 16.43 22.74
C GLY A 282 -21.39 15.71 23.07
N LYS A 283 -21.06 14.59 22.44
CA LYS A 283 -19.73 13.97 22.55
C LYS A 283 -18.82 14.43 21.42
N ASN A 284 -17.59 14.78 21.76
CA ASN A 284 -16.56 15.07 20.78
C ASN A 284 -15.94 13.76 20.26
N ILE A 285 -16.37 13.32 19.08
CA ILE A 285 -15.90 12.09 18.42
C ILE A 285 -14.41 12.17 18.10
N THR A 286 -13.93 13.37 17.75
CA THR A 286 -12.54 13.68 17.41
C THR A 286 -11.59 13.33 18.55
N VAL A 287 -11.94 13.68 19.79
CA VAL A 287 -11.17 13.29 20.98
C VAL A 287 -11.13 11.77 21.15
N VAL A 288 -12.25 11.08 20.91
CA VAL A 288 -12.30 9.61 21.00
C VAL A 288 -11.42 8.97 19.92
N ALA A 289 -11.38 9.53 18.71
CA ALA A 289 -10.49 9.09 17.65
C ALA A 289 -9.00 9.24 18.03
N GLU A 290 -8.61 10.36 18.65
CA GLU A 290 -7.26 10.56 19.19
C GLU A 290 -6.91 9.51 20.25
N VAL A 291 -7.84 9.22 21.17
CA VAL A 291 -7.66 8.18 22.20
C VAL A 291 -7.53 6.79 21.57
N ILE A 292 -8.29 6.50 20.51
CA ILE A 292 -8.15 5.25 19.74
C ILE A 292 -6.75 5.11 19.17
N ALA A 293 -6.20 6.16 18.55
CA ALA A 293 -4.84 6.14 18.00
C ALA A 293 -3.78 5.92 19.10
N LEU A 294 -3.90 6.62 20.23
CA LEU A 294 -2.99 6.46 21.37
C LEU A 294 -3.08 5.06 21.99
N ASN A 295 -4.28 4.52 22.17
CA ASN A 295 -4.48 3.17 22.68
C ASN A 295 -3.91 2.12 21.73
N TYR A 296 -4.05 2.32 20.41
CA TYR A 296 -3.42 1.47 19.41
C TYR A 296 -1.89 1.51 19.55
N LEU A 297 -1.29 2.69 19.70
CA LEU A 297 0.15 2.84 19.95
C LEU A 297 0.59 2.15 21.25
N LEU A 298 -0.13 2.33 22.36
CA LEU A 298 0.17 1.68 23.63
C LEU A 298 0.18 0.15 23.51
N LYS A 299 -0.82 -0.42 22.84
CA LYS A 299 -0.88 -1.87 22.59
C LYS A 299 0.30 -2.36 21.76
N HIS A 300 0.76 -1.58 20.77
CA HIS A 300 1.98 -1.87 20.00
C HIS A 300 3.26 -1.79 20.86
N TYR A 301 3.30 -0.92 21.87
CA TYR A 301 4.37 -0.88 22.86
C TYR A 301 4.22 -1.93 23.98
N GLY A 302 3.23 -2.82 23.90
CA GLY A 302 3.02 -3.92 24.85
C GLY A 302 2.21 -3.54 26.09
N TYR A 303 1.61 -2.35 26.13
CA TYR A 303 0.76 -1.92 27.24
C TYR A 303 -0.73 -2.02 26.88
N ASP A 304 -1.48 -2.81 27.65
CA ASP A 304 -2.93 -2.96 27.50
C ASP A 304 -3.65 -2.62 28.81
N ALA A 305 -4.24 -1.43 28.86
CA ALA A 305 -4.92 -0.91 30.04
C ALA A 305 -6.06 -1.83 30.52
N ALA A 306 -6.77 -2.49 29.60
CA ALA A 306 -7.87 -3.38 29.96
C ALA A 306 -7.37 -4.65 30.67
N LYS A 307 -6.23 -5.20 30.23
CA LYS A 307 -5.57 -6.33 30.91
C LYS A 307 -5.04 -5.93 32.28
N VAL A 308 -4.35 -4.80 32.36
CA VAL A 308 -3.82 -4.27 33.63
C VAL A 308 -4.94 -4.06 34.64
N LEU A 309 -6.06 -3.47 34.22
CA LEU A 309 -7.21 -3.27 35.09
C LEU A 309 -7.84 -4.62 35.51
N SER A 310 -7.98 -5.57 34.59
CA SER A 310 -8.50 -6.90 34.88
C SER A 310 -7.61 -7.63 35.91
N GLU A 311 -6.29 -7.58 35.74
CA GLU A 311 -5.32 -8.15 36.68
C GLU A 311 -5.40 -7.46 38.05
N ASN A 312 -5.56 -6.14 38.08
CA ASN A 312 -5.69 -5.37 39.33
C ASN A 312 -6.99 -5.72 40.06
N ILE A 313 -8.11 -5.88 39.34
CA ILE A 313 -9.38 -6.32 39.93
C ILE A 313 -9.26 -7.75 40.45
N GLN A 314 -8.64 -8.65 39.69
CA GLN A 314 -8.43 -10.03 40.12
C GLN A 314 -7.55 -10.13 41.37
N LYS A 315 -6.41 -9.43 41.41
CA LYS A 315 -5.54 -9.35 42.59
C LYS A 315 -6.27 -8.79 43.81
N LYS A 316 -7.17 -7.82 43.60
CA LYS A 316 -8.01 -7.24 44.68
C LYS A 316 -9.09 -8.21 45.17
N MET A 317 -9.65 -9.06 44.29
CA MET A 317 -10.59 -10.11 44.69
C MET A 317 -9.92 -11.25 45.47
N GLU A 318 -8.64 -11.52 45.21
CA GLU A 318 -7.85 -12.55 45.90
C GLU A 318 -7.34 -12.11 47.28
N ARG A 319 -7.31 -10.80 47.58
CA ARG A 319 -6.91 -10.23 48.89
C ARG A 319 -7.89 -9.15 49.39
N PRO A 320 -9.05 -9.56 49.92
CA PRO A 320 -10.08 -8.62 50.39
C PRO A 320 -9.80 -7.97 51.76
N GLU A 321 -8.79 -8.43 52.52
CA GLU A 321 -8.51 -7.95 53.90
C GLU A 321 -7.75 -6.60 53.98
N ASP A 322 -7.23 -6.06 52.87
CA ASP A 322 -6.48 -4.79 52.83
C ASP A 322 -7.35 -3.57 52.42
N PHE A 323 -8.66 -3.60 52.68
CA PHE A 323 -9.57 -2.54 52.24
C PHE A 323 -9.75 -1.43 53.29
N ASP A 324 -8.88 -0.44 53.23
CA ASP A 324 -9.18 0.91 53.73
C ASP A 324 -9.79 1.71 52.56
N ILE A 325 -11.08 2.09 52.67
CA ILE A 325 -11.81 2.89 51.67
C ILE A 325 -11.27 4.35 51.64
N SER A 326 -10.28 4.65 52.47
CA SER A 326 -9.72 5.96 52.77
C SER A 326 -8.46 6.32 51.98
N ASN A 327 -8.23 5.77 50.78
CA ASN A 327 -7.14 6.25 49.91
C ASN A 327 -7.47 7.56 49.15
N VAL A 328 -8.14 8.49 49.83
CA VAL A 328 -7.86 9.93 49.67
C VAL A 328 -7.17 10.37 50.96
N ASN A 329 -6.04 9.73 51.28
CA ASN A 329 -5.15 10.23 52.31
C ASN A 329 -4.34 11.33 51.64
N TYR A 330 -4.73 12.58 51.90
CA TYR A 330 -4.29 13.83 51.28
C TYR A 330 -4.98 14.19 49.96
N PHE A 331 -5.92 15.17 50.02
CA PHE A 331 -5.90 16.23 49.02
C PHE A 331 -4.54 16.91 49.20
N GLU A 332 -3.59 16.68 48.30
CA GLU A 332 -2.52 17.66 48.14
C GLU A 332 -3.21 19.00 47.90
N HIS A 333 -2.79 19.99 48.67
CA HIS A 333 -3.32 21.33 48.73
C HIS A 333 -3.47 21.97 47.33
N ASP A 334 -4.58 21.71 46.65
CA ASP A 334 -5.06 22.52 45.52
C ASP A 334 -5.65 23.81 46.10
N PHE A 335 -4.76 24.68 46.55
CA PHE A 335 -5.04 26.10 46.70
C PHE A 335 -4.37 26.83 45.53
N GLU A 336 -5.09 26.95 44.43
CA GLU A 336 -4.92 28.06 43.47
C GLU A 336 -6.19 28.91 43.44
#